data_AF-A0A4R1NZ88-F1
#
_entry.id   AF-A0A4R1NZ88-F1
#
_cell.length_a   1.000
_cell.length_b   1.000
_cell.length_c   1.000
_cell.angle_alpha   90.00
_cell.angle_beta   90.00
_cell.angle_gamma   90.00
#
_symmetry.space_group_name_H-M   'P 1'
#
loop_
_entity.id
_entity.type
_entity.pdbx_description
1 polymer ?
#
loop_
_entity_poly.entity_id
_entity_poly.type
_entity_poly.pdbx_seq_one_letter_code
_entity_poly.pdbx_strand_id
1 'polypeptide(L)'
;MSHQRIKTPCIGLCSTVYGDLVCRGCKRFHHEVVNWNQYTEEEKRAVWMRLEALLVQVVQAKLEVFDAQRLRRQLEQRQIRFVAEQSAYCWVYQLIVRGARAINQLEAYGIALLPEFRGWELPALRDAIDREFFLLSEAHYERYIAPRFLREGMQMRI
;
A
#
# COMPACT_ATOMS: atom_id res chain seq x y z
N MET A 1 -12.30 -16.45 -21.14
CA MET A 1 -11.82 -16.07 -19.81
C MET A 1 -11.26 -14.66 -19.90
N SER A 2 -11.91 -13.69 -19.26
CA SER A 2 -11.49 -12.29 -19.32
C SER A 2 -10.08 -12.15 -18.73
N HIS A 3 -9.10 -11.88 -19.59
CA HIS A 3 -7.73 -11.50 -19.24
C HIS A 3 -7.77 -10.14 -18.53
N GLN A 4 -8.21 -10.14 -17.27
CA GLN A 4 -8.28 -8.92 -16.48
C GLN A 4 -6.84 -8.59 -16.07
N ARG A 5 -6.18 -7.76 -16.89
CA ARG A 5 -4.80 -7.32 -16.63
C ARG A 5 -4.70 -6.78 -15.20
N ILE A 6 -3.78 -7.34 -14.42
CA ILE A 6 -3.45 -6.81 -13.10
C ILE A 6 -2.99 -5.36 -13.26
N LYS A 7 -3.72 -4.45 -12.62
CA LYS A 7 -3.40 -3.01 -12.68
C LYS A 7 -2.07 -2.75 -12.00
N THR A 8 -1.36 -1.74 -12.50
CA THR A 8 -0.14 -1.27 -11.84
C THR A 8 -0.51 -0.59 -10.52
N PRO A 9 0.23 -0.84 -9.41
CA PRO A 9 0.07 -0.10 -8.16
C PRO A 9 0.68 1.31 -8.24
N CYS A 10 1.24 1.71 -9.39
CA CYS A 10 1.83 3.04 -9.57
C CYS A 10 0.78 4.15 -9.45
N ILE A 11 1.12 5.21 -8.71
CA ILE A 11 0.29 6.41 -8.52
C ILE A 11 0.74 7.60 -9.36
N GLY A 12 1.68 7.41 -10.29
CA GLY A 12 2.21 8.49 -11.14
C GLY A 12 3.31 9.35 -10.50
N LEU A 13 3.71 9.07 -9.25
CA LEU A 13 4.87 9.67 -8.59
C LEU A 13 5.95 8.62 -8.40
N CYS A 14 7.09 8.78 -9.07
CA CYS A 14 8.20 7.85 -8.99
C CYS A 14 9.45 8.54 -8.45
N SER A 15 9.99 8.01 -7.36
CA SER A 15 11.25 8.51 -6.78
C SER A 15 12.47 7.66 -7.17
N THR A 16 12.25 6.46 -7.74
CA THR A 16 13.35 5.57 -8.16
C THR A 16 14.13 6.13 -9.35
N VAL A 17 13.57 7.09 -10.08
CA VAL A 17 14.30 7.85 -11.11
C VAL A 17 15.39 8.75 -10.52
N TYR A 18 15.30 9.06 -9.23
CA TYR A 18 16.29 9.85 -8.47
C TYR A 18 17.22 8.97 -7.62
N GLY A 19 17.19 7.65 -7.81
CA GLY A 19 18.11 6.71 -7.14
C GLY A 19 17.55 5.96 -5.93
N ASP A 20 16.29 6.19 -5.52
CA ASP A 20 15.70 5.37 -4.45
C ASP A 20 15.51 3.91 -4.91
N LEU A 21 15.90 2.94 -4.06
CA LEU A 21 15.68 1.51 -4.30
C LEU A 21 14.23 1.09 -4.07
N VAL A 22 13.49 1.85 -3.27
CA VAL A 22 12.06 1.69 -3.01
C VAL A 22 11.35 2.99 -3.39
N CYS A 23 10.28 2.89 -4.16
CA CYS A 23 9.54 4.07 -4.62
C CYS A 23 8.76 4.72 -3.47
N ARG A 24 9.00 6.01 -3.18
CA ARG A 24 8.24 6.76 -2.17
C ARG A 24 6.75 6.92 -2.51
N GLY A 25 6.37 6.80 -3.78
CA GLY A 25 4.96 6.86 -4.20
C GLY A 25 4.24 5.52 -4.02
N CYS A 26 4.64 4.51 -4.79
CA CYS A 26 3.93 3.21 -4.82
C CYS A 26 4.53 2.12 -3.92
N LYS A 27 5.64 2.40 -3.23
CA LYS A 27 6.38 1.49 -2.34
C LYS A 27 6.87 0.18 -2.98
N ARG A 28 6.79 0.07 -4.31
CA ARG A 28 7.46 -0.98 -5.08
C ARG A 28 8.97 -0.79 -5.08
N PHE A 29 9.68 -1.90 -5.25
CA PHE A 29 11.12 -1.91 -5.43
C PHE A 29 11.48 -1.48 -6.85
N HIS A 30 12.67 -0.90 -7.02
CA HIS A 30 13.13 -0.36 -8.30
C HIS A 30 13.00 -1.36 -9.45
N HIS A 31 13.49 -2.59 -9.26
CA HIS A 31 13.44 -3.65 -10.27
C HIS A 31 12.00 -4.06 -10.62
N GLU A 32 11.06 -4.04 -9.66
CA GLU A 32 9.63 -4.30 -9.90
C GLU A 32 8.99 -3.16 -10.72
N VAL A 33 9.42 -1.92 -10.50
CA VAL A 33 8.94 -0.75 -11.27
C VAL A 33 9.38 -0.85 -12.72
N VAL A 34 10.67 -1.13 -12.95
CA VAL A 34 11.28 -1.20 -14.28
C VAL A 34 10.77 -2.40 -15.07
N ASN A 35 10.70 -3.58 -14.44
CA ASN A 35 10.39 -4.84 -15.12
C ASN A 35 8.90 -5.20 -15.11
N TRP A 36 8.01 -4.34 -14.62
CA TRP A 36 6.58 -4.63 -14.42
C TRP A 36 5.89 -5.24 -15.65
N ASN A 37 6.20 -4.75 -16.85
CA ASN A 37 5.58 -5.23 -18.10
C ASN A 37 6.08 -6.62 -18.51
N GLN A 38 7.24 -7.04 -18.00
CA GLN A 38 7.85 -8.34 -18.25
C GLN A 38 7.40 -9.38 -17.22
N TYR A 39 6.86 -8.95 -16.09
CA TYR A 39 6.39 -9.85 -15.03
C TYR A 39 5.20 -10.69 -15.51
N THR A 40 5.24 -11.96 -15.15
CA THR A 40 4.12 -12.90 -15.17
C THR A 40 2.99 -12.41 -14.26
N GLU A 41 1.79 -12.94 -14.42
CA GLU A 41 0.67 -12.56 -13.55
C GLU A 41 0.93 -13.04 -12.11
N GLU A 42 1.63 -14.15 -11.92
CA GLU A 42 2.04 -14.70 -10.63
C GLU A 42 3.00 -13.74 -9.91
N GLU A 43 4.01 -13.23 -10.60
CA GLU A 43 4.93 -12.23 -10.07
C GLU A 43 4.21 -10.93 -9.73
N LYS A 44 3.33 -10.44 -10.61
CA LYS A 44 2.51 -9.24 -10.32
C LYS A 44 1.63 -9.43 -9.09
N ARG A 45 1.01 -10.61 -8.93
CA ARG A 45 0.24 -10.95 -7.73
C ARG A 45 1.12 -10.98 -6.49
N ALA A 46 2.34 -11.54 -6.57
CA ALA A 46 3.27 -11.56 -5.45
C ALA A 46 3.64 -10.14 -4.97
N VAL A 47 3.90 -9.22 -5.91
CA VAL A 47 4.13 -7.80 -5.58
C VAL A 47 2.90 -7.19 -4.91
N TRP A 48 1.70 -7.42 -5.46
CA TRP A 48 0.46 -6.91 -4.86
C TRP A 48 0.21 -7.44 -3.45
N MET A 49 0.34 -8.76 -3.24
CA MET A 49 0.17 -9.39 -1.93
C MET A 49 1.16 -8.83 -0.90
N ARG A 50 2.42 -8.61 -1.30
CA ARG A 50 3.43 -7.98 -0.44
C ARG A 50 3.03 -6.55 -0.07
N LEU A 51 2.68 -5.72 -1.04
CA LEU A 51 2.29 -4.32 -0.79
C LEU A 51 1.06 -4.24 0.12
N GLU A 52 0.07 -5.11 -0.12
CA GLU A 52 -1.12 -5.22 0.71
C GLU A 52 -0.76 -5.63 2.13
N ALA A 53 0.02 -6.69 2.34
CA ALA A 53 0.40 -7.15 3.67
C ALA A 53 1.12 -6.05 4.48
N LEU A 54 2.06 -5.35 3.85
CA LEU A 54 2.79 -4.26 4.49
C LEU A 54 1.87 -3.07 4.83
N LEU A 55 0.99 -2.68 3.90
CA LEU A 55 0.03 -1.59 4.15
C LEU A 55 -0.94 -1.96 5.28
N VAL A 56 -1.50 -3.17 5.24
CA VAL A 56 -2.41 -3.67 6.27
C VAL A 56 -1.75 -3.59 7.64
N GLN A 57 -0.50 -4.06 7.77
CA GLN A 57 0.26 -3.98 9.01
C GLN A 57 0.38 -2.55 9.55
N VAL A 58 0.70 -1.59 8.68
CA VAL A 58 0.87 -0.18 9.08
C VAL A 58 -0.44 0.48 9.49
N VAL A 59 -1.53 0.17 8.78
CA VAL A 59 -2.85 0.75 9.05
C VAL A 59 -3.45 0.14 10.31
N GLN A 60 -3.35 -1.19 10.49
CA GLN A 60 -3.82 -1.89 11.69
C GLN A 60 -3.15 -1.39 12.97
N ALA A 61 -1.91 -0.93 12.89
CA ALA A 61 -1.20 -0.36 14.03
C ALA A 61 -1.74 1.01 14.48
N LYS A 62 -2.69 1.61 13.76
CA LYS A 62 -3.21 2.97 14.04
C LYS A 62 -4.72 3.04 14.23
N LEU A 63 -5.45 2.13 13.58
CA LEU A 63 -6.90 2.14 13.58
C LEU A 63 -7.47 0.73 13.49
N GLU A 64 -8.74 0.64 13.85
CA GLU A 64 -9.55 -0.56 13.82
C GLU A 64 -10.71 -0.37 12.85
N VAL A 65 -11.02 -1.42 12.08
CA VAL A 65 -12.25 -1.52 11.30
C VAL A 65 -13.23 -2.43 12.04
N PHE A 66 -14.25 -1.83 12.65
CA PHE A 66 -15.29 -2.58 13.38
C PHE A 66 -16.52 -2.90 12.51
N ASP A 67 -16.72 -2.20 11.39
CA ASP A 67 -17.83 -2.47 10.44
C ASP A 67 -17.37 -2.31 8.98
N ALA A 68 -16.79 -3.39 8.43
CA ALA A 68 -16.29 -3.42 7.06
C ALA A 68 -17.40 -3.28 5.99
N GLN A 69 -18.62 -3.72 6.29
CA GLN A 69 -19.76 -3.61 5.37
C GLN A 69 -20.23 -2.16 5.24
N ARG A 70 -20.23 -1.40 6.34
CA ARG A 70 -20.47 0.05 6.32
C ARG A 70 -19.39 0.78 5.53
N LEU A 71 -18.12 0.44 5.76
CA LEU A 71 -17.01 1.02 5.01
C LEU A 71 -17.20 0.80 3.50
N ARG A 72 -17.47 -0.45 3.09
CA ARG A 72 -17.71 -0.80 1.69
C ARG A 72 -18.85 0.02 1.08
N ARG A 73 -20.00 0.09 1.74
CA ARG A 73 -21.15 0.89 1.26
C ARG A 73 -20.80 2.36 1.10
N GLN A 74 -20.04 2.93 2.05
CA GLN A 74 -19.59 4.32 1.95
C GLN A 74 -18.65 4.57 0.76
N LEU A 75 -17.75 3.62 0.46
CA LEU A 75 -16.86 3.71 -0.69
C LEU A 75 -17.64 3.64 -2.00
N GLU A 76 -18.59 2.73 -2.10
CA GLU A 76 -19.48 2.57 -3.27
C GLU A 76 -20.33 3.83 -3.50
N GLN A 77 -20.99 4.32 -2.44
CA GLN A 77 -21.83 5.53 -2.50
C GLN A 77 -21.05 6.77 -2.94
N ARG A 78 -19.79 6.89 -2.52
CA ARG A 78 -18.91 8.02 -2.86
C ARG A 78 -18.11 7.79 -4.15
N GLN A 79 -18.36 6.69 -4.84
CA GLN A 79 -17.65 6.29 -6.06
C GLN A 79 -16.12 6.27 -5.91
N ILE A 80 -15.64 5.96 -4.70
CA ILE A 80 -14.22 5.80 -4.42
C ILE A 80 -13.78 4.47 -5.01
N ARG A 81 -12.72 4.49 -5.82
CA ARG A 81 -12.18 3.26 -6.43
C ARG A 81 -11.48 2.43 -5.35
N PHE A 82 -11.86 1.16 -5.25
CA PHE A 82 -11.21 0.16 -4.39
C PHE A 82 -11.18 -1.20 -5.10
N VAL A 83 -10.43 -2.16 -4.55
CA VAL A 83 -10.37 -3.55 -5.01
C VAL A 83 -11.13 -4.39 -3.98
N ALA A 84 -12.21 -5.05 -4.40
CA ALA A 84 -13.15 -5.69 -3.48
C ALA A 84 -12.58 -6.93 -2.78
N GLU A 85 -11.52 -7.52 -3.33
CA GLU A 85 -10.83 -8.69 -2.80
C GLU A 85 -9.74 -8.30 -1.78
N GLN A 86 -9.38 -7.03 -1.69
CA GLN A 86 -8.39 -6.55 -0.72
C GLN A 86 -8.97 -6.44 0.69
N SER A 87 -8.07 -6.43 1.66
CA SER A 87 -8.36 -6.17 3.07
C SER A 87 -9.09 -4.83 3.27
N ALA A 88 -10.01 -4.79 4.23
CA ALA A 88 -10.72 -3.57 4.61
C ALA A 88 -9.76 -2.43 5.01
N TYR A 89 -8.57 -2.75 5.55
CA TYR A 89 -7.55 -1.76 5.89
C TYR A 89 -6.97 -1.07 4.65
N CYS A 90 -6.85 -1.77 3.52
CA CYS A 90 -6.51 -1.15 2.24
C CYS A 90 -7.61 -0.18 1.78
N TRP A 91 -8.88 -0.54 2.02
CA TRP A 91 -10.00 0.33 1.71
C TRP A 91 -10.03 1.59 2.57
N VAL A 92 -9.72 1.46 3.88
CA VAL A 92 -9.55 2.62 4.78
C VAL A 92 -8.47 3.54 4.24
N TYR A 93 -7.34 3.00 3.82
CA TYR A 93 -6.27 3.81 3.24
C TYR A 93 -6.73 4.56 1.99
N GLN A 94 -7.46 3.91 1.06
CA GLN A 94 -8.04 4.60 -0.11
C GLN A 94 -9.02 5.70 0.28
N LEU A 95 -9.85 5.47 1.32
CA LEU A 95 -10.76 6.45 1.86
C LEU A 95 -10.00 7.68 2.38
N ILE A 96 -8.96 7.48 3.19
CA ILE A 96 -8.15 8.54 3.78
C ILE A 96 -7.41 9.33 2.69
N VAL A 97 -6.75 8.66 1.74
CA VAL A 97 -5.99 9.32 0.67
C VAL A 97 -6.86 10.28 -0.16
N ARG A 98 -8.13 9.93 -0.40
CA ARG A 98 -9.04 10.74 -1.23
C ARG A 98 -9.95 11.66 -0.44
N GLY A 99 -10.25 11.31 0.80
CA GLY A 99 -11.31 11.92 1.60
C GLY A 99 -10.85 12.57 2.89
N ALA A 100 -9.56 12.54 3.26
CA ALA A 100 -9.09 13.03 4.56
C ALA A 100 -9.55 14.45 4.92
N ARG A 101 -9.75 15.34 3.94
CA ARG A 101 -10.21 16.72 4.18
C ARG A 101 -11.73 16.88 4.29
N ALA A 102 -12.51 15.87 3.93
CA ALA A 102 -13.97 15.90 3.86
C ALA A 102 -14.64 14.93 4.85
N ILE A 103 -13.86 14.18 5.62
CA ILE A 103 -14.35 13.20 6.59
C ILE A 103 -14.20 13.79 7.99
N ASN A 104 -15.34 14.12 8.61
CA ASN A 104 -15.38 14.71 9.95
C ASN A 104 -15.72 13.68 11.05
N GLN A 105 -16.19 12.50 10.66
CA GLN A 105 -16.60 11.45 11.60
C GLN A 105 -16.22 10.07 11.03
N LEU A 106 -15.13 9.50 11.53
CA LEU A 106 -14.57 8.23 11.02
C LEU A 106 -15.47 7.03 11.38
N GLU A 107 -16.15 7.12 12.51
CA GLU A 107 -17.06 6.09 13.05
C GLU A 107 -18.27 5.89 12.14
N ALA A 108 -18.68 6.92 11.40
CA ALA A 108 -19.73 6.84 10.39
C ALA A 108 -19.35 5.91 9.23
N TYR A 109 -18.05 5.62 9.07
CA TYR A 109 -17.50 4.70 8.08
C TYR A 109 -17.18 3.31 8.65
N GLY A 110 -17.44 3.07 9.94
CA GLY A 110 -17.14 1.78 10.57
C GLY A 110 -15.68 1.63 11.02
N ILE A 111 -15.02 2.76 11.27
CA ILE A 111 -13.60 2.85 11.60
C ILE A 111 -13.43 3.62 12.91
N ALA A 112 -12.52 3.19 13.77
CA ALA A 112 -12.11 3.93 14.97
C ALA A 112 -10.58 4.04 15.04
N LEU A 113 -10.08 5.20 15.44
CA LEU A 113 -8.64 5.37 15.72
C LEU A 113 -8.29 4.70 17.05
N LEU A 114 -7.13 4.06 17.12
CA LEU A 114 -6.61 3.53 18.38
C LEU A 114 -6.35 4.66 19.38
N PRO A 115 -6.33 4.39 20.70
CA PRO A 115 -6.24 5.42 21.74
C PRO A 115 -5.13 6.45 21.53
N GLU A 116 -3.96 6.01 21.06
CA GLU A 116 -2.78 6.84 20.79
C GLU A 116 -3.00 7.87 19.67
N PHE A 117 -3.93 7.60 18.74
CA PHE A 117 -4.17 8.39 17.54
C PHE A 117 -5.50 9.16 17.55
N ARG A 118 -6.34 9.06 18.59
CA ARG A 118 -7.67 9.68 18.61
C ARG A 118 -7.68 11.20 18.41
N GLY A 119 -6.61 11.89 18.79
CA GLY A 119 -6.46 13.35 18.61
C GLY A 119 -5.83 13.75 17.28
N TRP A 120 -5.55 12.80 16.39
CA TRP A 120 -4.88 13.09 15.13
C TRP A 120 -5.87 13.47 14.04
N GLU A 121 -5.53 14.52 13.30
CA GLU A 121 -6.22 14.88 12.07
C GLU A 121 -5.93 13.85 10.96
N LEU A 122 -6.93 13.54 10.12
CA LEU A 122 -6.79 12.52 9.07
C LEU A 122 -5.67 12.80 8.06
N PRO A 123 -5.36 14.05 7.67
CA PRO A 123 -4.18 14.34 6.86
C PRO A 123 -2.87 13.96 7.57
N ALA A 124 -2.73 14.25 8.86
CA ALA A 124 -1.53 13.87 9.62
C ALA A 124 -1.41 12.35 9.77
N LEU A 125 -2.53 11.67 10.00
CA LEU A 125 -2.60 10.21 10.04
C LEU A 125 -2.20 9.58 8.69
N ARG A 126 -2.68 10.15 7.59
CA ARG A 126 -2.31 9.74 6.23
C ARG A 126 -0.80 9.82 6.04
N ASP A 127 -0.21 10.98 6.35
CA ASP A 127 1.22 11.22 6.16
C ASP A 127 2.06 10.25 7.01
N ALA A 128 1.62 9.95 8.23
CA ALA A 128 2.25 8.93 9.07
C ALA A 128 2.15 7.51 8.48
N ILE A 129 0.97 7.11 7.97
CA ILE A 129 0.81 5.83 7.26
C ILE A 129 1.74 5.78 6.03
N ASP A 130 1.76 6.83 5.22
CA ASP A 130 2.59 6.90 4.01
C ASP A 130 4.09 6.78 4.32
N ARG A 131 4.53 7.43 5.39
CA ARG A 131 5.92 7.38 5.87
C ARG A 131 6.29 6.01 6.42
N GLU A 132 5.46 5.45 7.29
CA GLU A 132 5.74 4.13 7.87
C GLU A 132 5.67 3.01 6.84
N PHE A 133 4.73 3.08 5.89
CA PHE A 133 4.67 2.13 4.79
C PHE A 133 5.91 2.19 3.91
N PHE A 134 6.47 3.38 3.70
CA PHE A 134 7.77 3.51 3.04
C PHE A 134 8.90 2.86 3.84
N LEU A 135 9.06 3.23 5.11
CA LEU A 135 10.13 2.71 5.98
C LEU A 135 10.06 1.18 6.12
N LEU A 136 8.86 0.63 6.29
CA LEU A 136 8.63 -0.81 6.36
C LEU A 136 8.98 -1.50 5.04
N SER A 137 8.69 -0.86 3.90
CA SER A 137 9.05 -1.41 2.59
C SER A 137 10.56 -1.38 2.36
N GLU A 138 11.28 -0.33 2.80
CA GLU A 138 12.74 -0.29 2.78
C GLU A 138 13.34 -1.39 3.65
N ALA A 139 12.89 -1.53 4.89
CA ALA A 139 13.34 -2.59 5.79
C ALA A 139 13.08 -3.99 5.21
N HIS A 140 11.93 -4.18 4.54
CA HIS A 140 11.61 -5.44 3.86
C HIS A 140 12.56 -5.71 2.68
N TYR A 141 12.88 -4.68 1.88
CA TYR A 141 13.82 -4.79 0.77
C TYR A 141 15.20 -5.22 1.26
N GLU A 142 15.75 -4.50 2.25
CA GLU A 142 17.08 -4.75 2.81
C GLU A 142 17.19 -6.15 3.43
N ARG A 143 16.13 -6.61 4.09
CA ARG A 143 16.15 -7.90 4.78
C ARG A 143 16.00 -9.09 3.84
N TYR A 144 15.12 -9.00 2.83
CA TYR A 144 14.70 -10.19 2.07
C TYR A 144 15.10 -10.16 0.59
N ILE A 145 15.40 -8.99 0.04
CA ILE A 145 15.61 -8.82 -1.39
C ILE A 145 17.06 -8.46 -1.71
N ALA A 146 17.63 -7.44 -1.06
CA ALA A 146 19.02 -7.04 -1.28
C ALA A 146 20.02 -8.22 -1.13
N PRO A 147 19.90 -9.12 -0.12
CA PRO A 147 20.80 -10.26 0.01
C PRO A 147 20.69 -11.27 -1.13
N ARG A 148 19.53 -11.37 -1.80
CA ARG A 148 19.35 -12.26 -2.97
C ARG A 148 20.14 -11.74 -4.16
N PHE A 149 20.04 -10.44 -4.43
CA PHE A 149 20.82 -9.80 -5.50
C PHE A 149 22.32 -9.91 -5.29
N LEU A 150 22.78 -9.80 -4.03
CA LEU A 150 24.20 -10.00 -3.70
C LEU A 150 24.66 -11.43 -3.97
N ARG A 151 23.83 -12.44 -3.67
CA ARG A 151 24.14 -13.85 -3.94
C ARG A 151 24.12 -14.17 -5.44
N GLU A 152 23.12 -13.69 -6.17
CA GLU A 152 23.00 -13.88 -7.62
C GLU A 152 24.11 -13.15 -8.38
N GLY A 153 24.43 -11.92 -7.98
CA GLY A 153 25.54 -11.15 -8.55
C GLY A 153 26.92 -11.74 -8.26
N MET A 154 27.07 -12.51 -7.18
CA MET A 154 28.28 -13.28 -6.89
C MET A 154 28.39 -14.54 -7.76
N GLN A 155 27.27 -15.18 -8.09
CA GLN A 155 27.24 -16.35 -8.99
C GLN A 155 27.53 -16.02 -10.46
N MET A 156 27.21 -14.81 -10.93
CA MET A 156 27.55 -14.37 -12.29
C MET A 156 29.03 -13.97 -12.49
N ARG A 157 29.82 -13.92 -11.42
CA ARG A 157 31.25 -13.50 -11.45
C ARG A 157 32.23 -14.66 -11.29
N ILE A 158 31.77 -15.91 -11.35
CA ILE A 158 32.57 -17.14 -11.24
C ILE A 158 32.54 -17.87 -12.57
#